data_AF-W2ZVE3-F1
#
_entry.id   AF-W2ZVE3-F1
#
_cell.length_a   1.000
_cell.length_b   1.000
_cell.length_c   1.000
_cell.angle_alpha   90.00
_cell.angle_beta   90.00
_cell.angle_gamma   90.00
#
_symmetry.space_group_name_H-M   'P 1'
#
loop_
_entity.id
_entity.type
_entity.pdbx_description
1 polymer ?
#
loop_
_entity_poly.entity_id
_entity_poly.type
_entity_poly.pdbx_seq_one_letter_code
_entity_poly.pdbx_strand_id
1 'polypeptide(L)'
;MAPIVASKTASDRGNNAKTDKREDSNNSSRSSSRSGSRSSQARASNSREKSRSSTPTSNSNQRKTEPSKRTTTPSSAKSLTRAASPATQQVEKKTTIAYPLPSSTLHKHKQASIFTSGKKKHKTNFSSAYDAGSIPCRINHGSIRNSLQWTKDPNTLSYDPLLITCTEGFLETEHPFVFLARATFRELLKLEDAREKTLPILGQVIVPLRGALMAKDDDTFLMGLEATRLLSDLVEGEMNIYLPKLTQQIHRKLLTKQLRVEVEDTLAVLESNGGREALAIIRSKIPTYVSIR
;
A
#
# COMPACT_ATOMS: atom_id res chain seq x y z
N MET A 1 -59.98 15.17 -39.24
CA MET A 1 -59.33 16.49 -39.02
C MET A 1 -60.38 17.40 -38.41
N ALA A 2 -60.28 17.68 -37.11
CA ALA A 2 -61.28 18.45 -36.33
C ALA A 2 -60.58 19.14 -35.13
N PRO A 3 -61.04 20.34 -34.69
CA PRO A 3 -60.32 21.17 -33.70
C PRO A 3 -60.73 20.92 -32.23
N ILE A 4 -60.09 21.67 -31.33
CA ILE A 4 -60.13 21.60 -29.85
C ILE A 4 -60.78 22.89 -29.29
N VAL A 5 -60.98 22.97 -27.95
CA VAL A 5 -61.38 24.11 -27.07
C VAL A 5 -62.88 24.05 -26.70
N ALA A 6 -63.32 23.66 -25.49
CA ALA A 6 -63.17 24.26 -24.13
C ALA A 6 -64.15 25.45 -23.88
N SER A 7 -64.70 25.77 -22.69
CA SER A 7 -64.55 25.28 -21.29
C SER A 7 -65.66 25.83 -20.34
N LYS A 8 -65.64 25.42 -19.03
CA LYS A 8 -66.25 26.10 -17.83
C LYS A 8 -67.80 26.07 -17.70
N THR A 9 -68.48 26.23 -16.55
CA THR A 9 -68.18 26.31 -15.07
C THR A 9 -69.47 26.08 -14.22
N ALA A 10 -69.39 26.21 -12.87
CA ALA A 10 -70.45 26.29 -11.83
C ALA A 10 -70.77 24.93 -11.14
N SER A 11 -70.49 24.69 -9.84
CA SER A 11 -70.98 25.28 -8.55
C SER A 11 -72.35 24.71 -8.12
N ASP A 12 -72.73 24.58 -6.83
CA ASP A 12 -72.25 25.15 -5.55
C ASP A 12 -72.73 24.31 -4.33
N ARG A 13 -72.17 24.53 -3.12
CA ARG A 13 -72.62 24.10 -1.75
C ARG A 13 -72.85 22.60 -1.45
N GLY A 14 -72.68 22.11 -0.21
CA GLY A 14 -72.10 22.69 1.01
C GLY A 14 -72.78 22.24 2.33
N ASN A 15 -72.03 22.23 3.45
CA ASN A 15 -72.48 22.19 4.86
C ASN A 15 -73.14 20.87 5.39
N ASN A 16 -73.12 20.52 6.70
CA ASN A 16 -72.31 20.88 7.89
C ASN A 16 -72.69 19.92 9.07
N ALA A 17 -72.00 20.07 10.23
CA ALA A 17 -72.40 19.72 11.62
C ALA A 17 -72.14 18.29 12.15
N LYS A 18 -71.98 18.04 13.48
CA LYS A 18 -71.53 18.81 14.67
C LYS A 18 -71.50 17.86 15.91
N THR A 19 -70.94 18.31 17.04
CA THR A 19 -70.96 17.78 18.45
C THR A 19 -69.70 16.99 18.84
N ASP A 20 -68.82 17.48 19.74
CA ASP A 20 -68.89 17.70 21.23
C ASP A 20 -68.48 16.41 22.01
N LYS A 21 -67.74 16.40 23.15
CA LYS A 21 -67.29 17.48 24.05
C LYS A 21 -66.15 17.10 25.04
N ARG A 22 -65.59 18.13 25.73
CA ARG A 22 -64.70 18.16 26.94
C ARG A 22 -63.20 17.97 26.65
N GLU A 23 -62.25 18.79 27.16
CA GLU A 23 -62.01 19.32 28.53
C GLU A 23 -61.53 18.20 29.47
N ASP A 24 -60.47 18.35 30.29
CA ASP A 24 -60.05 19.53 31.07
C ASP A 24 -58.68 20.15 30.74
N SER A 25 -58.42 21.32 31.35
CA SER A 25 -57.15 22.06 31.35
C SER A 25 -56.41 21.95 32.69
N ASN A 26 -55.08 22.05 32.68
CA ASN A 26 -54.41 22.84 33.72
C ASN A 26 -53.06 23.44 33.26
N ASN A 27 -52.70 24.59 33.85
CA ASN A 27 -51.58 25.42 33.45
C ASN A 27 -50.95 26.12 34.66
N SER A 28 -49.65 25.94 34.88
CA SER A 28 -48.85 26.99 35.53
C SER A 28 -47.35 26.81 35.27
N SER A 29 -46.72 27.86 34.76
CA SER A 29 -45.27 28.02 34.71
C SER A 29 -44.67 28.28 36.09
N ARG A 30 -43.36 28.01 36.24
CA ARG A 30 -42.44 28.98 36.86
C ARG A 30 -40.97 28.67 36.56
N SER A 31 -40.19 29.74 36.54
CA SER A 31 -38.75 29.76 36.31
C SER A 31 -37.97 29.93 37.61
N SER A 32 -36.72 29.48 37.63
CA SER A 32 -35.63 30.17 38.34
C SER A 32 -34.26 29.64 37.91
N SER A 33 -33.24 30.47 37.99
CA SER A 33 -31.84 30.17 37.69
C SER A 33 -30.98 30.14 38.95
N ARG A 34 -29.83 29.42 38.90
CA ARG A 34 -28.56 29.58 39.65
C ARG A 34 -27.74 28.29 39.46
N SER A 35 -26.54 28.28 38.86
CA SER A 35 -25.25 28.85 39.27
C SER A 35 -24.68 28.24 40.56
N GLY A 36 -23.56 27.52 40.46
CA GLY A 36 -22.89 26.88 41.61
C GLY A 36 -21.46 26.46 41.31
N SER A 37 -20.50 27.37 41.49
CA SER A 37 -19.08 27.12 41.23
C SER A 37 -18.37 26.44 42.41
N ARG A 38 -17.53 25.43 42.13
CA ARG A 38 -16.39 24.97 42.97
C ARG A 38 -15.54 24.01 42.11
N SER A 39 -14.34 24.35 41.64
CA SER A 39 -13.11 24.84 42.30
C SER A 39 -12.27 23.73 42.93
N SER A 40 -11.06 23.60 42.38
CA SER A 40 -9.81 23.22 43.07
C SER A 40 -9.74 21.96 43.94
N GLN A 41 -8.96 20.97 43.48
CA GLN A 41 -7.84 20.49 44.30
C GLN A 41 -6.68 20.02 43.41
N ALA A 42 -5.60 20.79 43.40
CA ALA A 42 -4.28 20.30 43.00
C ALA A 42 -3.60 19.69 44.24
N ARG A 43 -2.79 18.64 44.06
CA ARG A 43 -1.98 18.08 45.14
C ARG A 43 -0.61 17.65 44.64
N ALA A 44 0.37 18.53 44.79
CA ALA A 44 1.78 18.23 44.54
C ALA A 44 2.48 17.86 45.85
N SER A 45 3.08 16.66 45.91
CA SER A 45 3.99 16.22 46.98
C SER A 45 4.51 14.80 46.67
N ASN A 46 5.79 14.46 46.83
CA ASN A 46 6.97 15.33 46.83
C ASN A 46 8.22 14.51 46.45
N SER A 47 9.33 15.20 46.19
CA SER A 47 10.71 14.70 46.10
C SER A 47 11.04 13.30 46.67
N ARG A 48 11.71 12.47 45.86
CA ARG A 48 12.81 11.64 46.38
C ARG A 48 13.90 11.41 45.34
N GLU A 49 14.95 12.23 45.42
CA GLU A 49 16.22 11.95 44.74
C GLU A 49 16.79 10.60 45.19
N LYS A 50 17.49 9.92 44.29
CA LYS A 50 18.49 8.92 44.69
C LYS A 50 19.68 8.89 43.72
N SER A 51 20.46 9.96 43.79
CA SER A 51 21.78 10.07 43.18
C SER A 51 22.63 8.83 43.49
N ARG A 52 23.09 8.14 42.44
CA ARG A 52 24.18 7.15 42.54
C ARG A 52 25.15 7.35 41.39
N SER A 53 26.18 8.14 41.66
CA SER A 53 27.41 8.18 40.88
C SER A 53 28.16 6.85 41.04
N SER A 54 28.67 6.31 39.93
CA SER A 54 29.65 5.23 39.95
C SER A 54 30.48 5.19 38.66
N THR A 55 31.18 6.29 38.38
CA THR A 55 32.41 6.23 37.56
C THR A 55 33.55 5.80 38.46
N PRO A 56 34.41 4.86 38.02
CA PRO A 56 35.83 4.99 38.34
C PRO A 56 36.71 5.01 37.09
N THR A 57 37.70 5.89 37.13
CA THR A 57 39.06 5.65 36.64
C THR A 57 39.25 5.30 35.16
N SER A 58 39.52 6.35 34.41
CA SER A 58 40.45 6.40 33.28
C SER A 58 41.46 5.24 33.16
N ASN A 59 41.71 4.79 31.93
CA ASN A 59 43.08 4.51 31.54
C ASN A 59 43.33 4.87 30.06
N SER A 60 44.26 5.78 29.82
CA SER A 60 44.74 6.11 28.48
C SER A 60 45.89 5.19 28.10
N ASN A 61 45.93 4.69 26.85
CA ASN A 61 47.22 4.52 26.19
C ASN A 61 47.12 4.51 24.67
N GLN A 62 48.06 5.19 24.02
CA GLN A 62 48.27 5.16 22.58
C GLN A 62 49.44 4.23 22.26
N ARG A 63 49.26 3.34 21.28
CA ARG A 63 50.28 2.75 20.37
C ARG A 63 49.49 2.01 19.28
N LYS A 64 49.69 2.14 17.96
CA LYS A 64 50.90 2.38 17.14
C LYS A 64 52.03 1.40 17.45
N THR A 65 52.04 0.24 16.78
CA THR A 65 53.22 -0.35 16.09
C THR A 65 52.85 -1.63 15.31
N GLU A 66 52.65 -1.49 14.00
CA GLU A 66 53.46 -2.26 13.01
C GLU A 66 54.81 -1.50 12.84
N PRO A 67 55.90 -2.01 12.18
CA PRO A 67 55.93 -3.05 11.12
C PRO A 67 57.18 -3.98 11.02
N SER A 68 57.15 -4.96 10.10
CA SER A 68 58.27 -5.40 9.21
C SER A 68 57.81 -6.54 8.27
N LYS A 69 58.00 -6.45 6.94
CA LYS A 69 59.19 -6.84 6.12
C LYS A 69 59.57 -8.33 6.24
N ARG A 70 59.94 -9.09 5.19
CA ARG A 70 60.29 -8.81 3.76
C ARG A 70 60.03 -10.11 2.94
N THR A 71 59.89 -10.18 1.60
CA THR A 71 59.95 -9.19 0.49
C THR A 71 58.73 -9.42 -0.44
N THR A 72 58.65 -9.43 -1.79
CA THR A 72 59.56 -9.27 -2.95
C THR A 72 58.78 -8.73 -4.18
N THR A 73 59.49 -8.32 -5.24
CA THR A 73 59.05 -7.91 -6.60
C THR A 73 60.01 -8.57 -7.63
N PRO A 74 59.91 -8.46 -8.99
CA PRO A 74 59.16 -7.51 -9.86
C PRO A 74 58.37 -8.23 -11.01
N SER A 75 57.91 -7.64 -12.13
CA SER A 75 58.07 -6.30 -12.74
C SER A 75 56.91 -5.88 -13.66
N SER A 76 57.04 -4.68 -14.23
CA SER A 76 56.26 -4.01 -15.30
C SER A 76 56.09 -4.87 -16.59
N ALA A 77 55.29 -4.50 -17.61
CA ALA A 77 54.83 -3.16 -18.01
C ALA A 77 53.50 -3.11 -18.82
N LYS A 78 53.04 -1.89 -19.11
CA LYS A 78 51.96 -1.55 -20.05
C LYS A 78 52.47 -1.55 -21.50
N SER A 79 51.59 -1.84 -22.47
CA SER A 79 51.36 -0.96 -23.64
C SER A 79 50.16 -1.43 -24.48
N LEU A 80 49.53 -0.51 -25.22
CA LEU A 80 48.52 -0.81 -26.25
C LEU A 80 49.18 -0.79 -27.63
N THR A 81 48.68 -1.60 -28.57
CA THR A 81 48.73 -1.30 -30.02
C THR A 81 47.55 -1.94 -30.76
N ARG A 82 47.20 -1.36 -31.91
CA ARG A 82 46.07 -1.73 -32.78
C ARG A 82 46.59 -2.05 -34.18
N ALA A 83 46.39 -3.28 -34.68
CA ALA A 83 46.59 -3.62 -36.09
C ALA A 83 45.71 -4.82 -36.52
N ALA A 84 45.47 -4.93 -37.82
CA ALA A 84 44.53 -5.88 -38.44
C ALA A 84 45.14 -7.26 -38.75
N SER A 85 44.27 -8.24 -39.01
CA SER A 85 44.61 -9.53 -39.65
C SER A 85 45.12 -9.32 -41.09
N PRO A 86 45.84 -10.31 -41.64
CA PRO A 86 45.17 -11.14 -42.66
C PRO A 86 45.52 -12.65 -42.65
N ALA A 87 44.61 -13.42 -43.27
CA ALA A 87 44.79 -14.68 -44.01
C ALA A 87 45.83 -15.75 -43.57
N THR A 88 45.28 -16.89 -43.15
CA THR A 88 45.57 -18.24 -43.70
C THR A 88 47.01 -18.80 -43.66
N GLN A 89 47.23 -19.70 -42.70
CA GLN A 89 47.70 -21.06 -43.00
C GLN A 89 47.32 -22.04 -41.88
N GLN A 90 47.16 -23.32 -42.23
CA GLN A 90 46.76 -24.38 -41.29
C GLN A 90 48.01 -25.07 -40.72
N VAL A 91 48.06 -25.23 -39.39
CA VAL A 91 49.01 -26.12 -38.71
C VAL A 91 48.26 -26.85 -37.59
N GLU A 92 48.46 -28.16 -37.50
CA GLU A 92 47.67 -29.09 -36.69
C GLU A 92 47.88 -28.87 -35.18
N LYS A 93 46.78 -28.65 -34.44
CA LYS A 93 46.83 -28.58 -32.97
C LYS A 93 46.49 -29.92 -32.33
N LYS A 94 47.55 -30.65 -31.99
CA LYS A 94 47.54 -31.87 -31.16
C LYS A 94 46.74 -31.64 -29.87
N THR A 95 45.72 -32.46 -29.62
CA THR A 95 44.80 -32.32 -28.48
C THR A 95 45.47 -32.70 -27.17
N THR A 96 45.82 -31.70 -26.36
CA THR A 96 46.21 -31.91 -24.96
C THR A 96 44.97 -32.29 -24.14
N ILE A 97 44.84 -33.57 -23.80
CA ILE A 97 43.76 -34.06 -22.92
C ILE A 97 43.97 -33.47 -21.52
N ALA A 98 43.21 -32.43 -21.19
CA ALA A 98 43.15 -31.91 -19.84
C ALA A 98 42.44 -32.93 -18.95
N TYR A 99 43.18 -33.57 -18.04
CA TYR A 99 42.60 -34.48 -17.07
C TYR A 99 41.54 -33.73 -16.23
N PRO A 100 40.30 -34.26 -16.12
CA PRO A 100 39.27 -33.60 -15.32
C PRO A 100 39.70 -33.55 -13.86
N LEU A 101 39.51 -32.40 -13.20
CA LEU A 101 39.91 -32.22 -11.80
C LEU A 101 39.23 -33.28 -10.93
N PRO A 102 39.90 -33.86 -9.92
CA PRO A 102 39.31 -34.90 -9.07
C PRO A 102 38.02 -34.44 -8.35
N SER A 103 37.81 -33.13 -8.19
CA SER A 103 36.55 -32.55 -7.72
C SER A 103 35.36 -32.83 -8.64
N SER A 104 35.51 -32.90 -9.97
CA SER A 104 34.40 -33.23 -10.88
C SER A 104 33.89 -34.66 -10.66
N THR A 105 34.77 -35.58 -10.24
CA THR A 105 34.42 -36.97 -9.91
C THR A 105 33.53 -37.08 -8.67
N LEU A 106 33.55 -36.10 -7.75
CA LEU A 106 32.73 -36.09 -6.54
C LEU A 106 31.28 -35.60 -6.76
N HIS A 107 30.99 -34.94 -7.89
CA HIS A 107 29.65 -34.43 -8.23
C HIS A 107 28.68 -35.51 -8.73
N LYS A 108 29.10 -36.79 -8.75
CA LYS A 108 28.30 -37.94 -9.23
C LYS A 108 27.07 -38.23 -8.35
N HIS A 109 27.08 -37.80 -7.10
CA HIS A 109 25.96 -37.95 -6.17
C HIS A 109 25.37 -36.58 -5.84
N LYS A 110 24.03 -36.46 -5.82
CA LYS A 110 23.34 -35.24 -5.41
C LYS A 110 23.59 -34.99 -3.92
N GLN A 111 24.58 -34.17 -3.60
CA GLN A 111 24.84 -33.73 -2.22
C GLN A 111 23.65 -32.93 -1.70
N ALA A 112 23.18 -33.25 -0.49
CA ALA A 112 22.15 -32.50 0.20
C ALA A 112 22.73 -31.16 0.67
N SER A 113 22.54 -30.10 -0.13
CA SER A 113 23.05 -28.76 0.17
C SER A 113 22.19 -28.08 1.24
N ILE A 114 22.44 -28.46 2.50
CA ILE A 114 21.72 -27.99 3.70
C ILE A 114 21.83 -26.45 3.85
N PHE A 115 22.97 -25.86 3.48
CA PHE A 115 23.18 -24.42 3.50
C PHE A 115 22.52 -23.66 2.34
N THR A 116 22.17 -24.32 1.24
CA THR A 116 21.11 -23.81 0.36
C THR A 116 19.76 -24.26 0.89
N SER A 117 19.34 -23.67 2.01
CA SER A 117 17.91 -23.60 2.36
C SER A 117 17.18 -23.11 1.11
N GLY A 118 16.41 -24.02 0.50
CA GLY A 118 16.15 -23.96 -0.94
C GLY A 118 15.55 -22.63 -1.34
N LYS A 119 16.22 -21.91 -2.27
CA LYS A 119 15.86 -20.53 -2.69
C LYS A 119 14.35 -20.40 -2.82
N LYS A 120 13.69 -19.80 -1.81
CA LYS A 120 12.24 -19.63 -1.80
C LYS A 120 11.90 -18.84 -3.06
N LYS A 121 11.12 -19.45 -3.97
CA LYS A 121 10.69 -18.73 -5.18
C LYS A 121 9.81 -17.57 -4.71
N HIS A 122 10.26 -16.35 -4.95
CA HIS A 122 9.51 -15.13 -4.69
C HIS A 122 8.11 -15.26 -5.31
N LYS A 123 7.07 -15.06 -4.50
CA LYS A 123 5.67 -15.26 -4.90
C LYS A 123 5.21 -14.13 -5.82
N THR A 124 5.73 -12.94 -5.58
CA THR A 124 5.53 -11.73 -6.38
C THR A 124 6.88 -11.08 -6.69
N ASN A 125 6.89 -10.13 -7.61
CA ASN A 125 8.05 -9.28 -7.89
C ASN A 125 8.53 -8.49 -6.66
N PHE A 126 7.63 -8.17 -5.71
CA PHE A 126 7.93 -7.38 -4.52
C PHE A 126 8.98 -8.05 -3.61
N SER A 127 8.83 -9.34 -3.31
CA SER A 127 9.77 -10.02 -2.42
C SER A 127 11.16 -10.16 -3.05
N SER A 128 11.25 -10.36 -4.37
CA SER A 128 12.53 -10.30 -5.10
C SER A 128 13.16 -8.90 -5.13
N ALA A 129 12.35 -7.86 -5.33
CA ALA A 129 12.82 -6.48 -5.37
C ALA A 129 13.26 -5.97 -3.98
N TYR A 130 12.63 -6.42 -2.91
CA TYR A 130 13.04 -6.14 -1.53
C TYR A 130 14.37 -6.82 -1.18
N ASP A 131 14.50 -8.12 -1.46
CA ASP A 131 15.72 -8.88 -1.16
C ASP A 131 16.91 -8.44 -2.04
N ALA A 132 16.65 -7.90 -3.23
CA ALA A 132 17.65 -7.22 -4.07
C ALA A 132 18.03 -5.81 -3.59
N GLY A 133 17.32 -5.24 -2.61
CA GLY A 133 17.56 -3.90 -2.08
C GLY A 133 17.00 -2.74 -2.92
N SER A 134 16.17 -3.03 -3.93
CA SER A 134 15.58 -2.01 -4.81
C SER A 134 14.49 -1.17 -4.13
N ILE A 135 13.84 -1.70 -3.09
CA ILE A 135 12.76 -1.02 -2.37
C ILE A 135 13.35 -0.23 -1.18
N PRO A 136 13.20 1.11 -1.13
CA PRO A 136 13.95 1.98 -0.22
C PRO A 136 13.31 2.11 1.18
N CYS A 137 12.88 0.98 1.77
CA CYS A 137 12.26 0.94 3.09
C CYS A 137 12.71 -0.28 3.90
N ARG A 138 12.47 -0.27 5.21
CA ARG A 138 12.69 -1.39 6.16
C ARG A 138 11.58 -1.40 7.20
N ILE A 139 11.45 -2.50 7.95
CA ILE A 139 10.62 -2.52 9.17
C ILE A 139 11.44 -1.96 10.33
N ASN A 140 10.90 -0.95 11.01
CA ASN A 140 11.37 -0.53 12.32
C ASN A 140 10.57 -1.28 13.40
N HIS A 141 11.26 -2.16 14.13
CA HIS A 141 10.68 -3.01 15.16
C HIS A 141 10.54 -2.27 16.50
N GLY A 142 9.56 -1.36 16.57
CA GLY A 142 9.20 -0.67 17.81
C GLY A 142 8.56 -1.61 18.85
N SER A 143 8.71 -1.28 20.14
CA SER A 143 8.37 -2.15 21.28
C SER A 143 6.88 -2.51 21.43
N ILE A 144 5.98 -1.85 20.69
CA ILE A 144 4.52 -2.07 20.73
C ILE A 144 3.93 -2.19 19.32
N ARG A 145 4.49 -1.47 18.34
CA ARG A 145 4.06 -1.49 16.94
C ARG A 145 5.28 -1.42 16.02
N ASN A 146 5.26 -2.20 14.95
CA ASN A 146 6.17 -2.02 13.82
C ASN A 146 5.77 -0.76 13.05
N SER A 147 6.75 0.05 12.61
CA SER A 147 6.54 1.12 11.63
C SER A 147 7.32 0.83 10.36
N LEU A 148 6.99 1.52 9.27
CA LEU A 148 7.93 1.64 8.16
C LEU A 148 9.12 2.53 8.60
N GLN A 149 10.27 2.31 7.97
CA GLN A 149 11.41 3.22 8.03
C GLN A 149 11.98 3.36 6.62
N TRP A 150 11.95 4.58 6.10
CA TRP A 150 12.52 4.89 4.80
C TRP A 150 14.06 4.94 4.84
N THR A 151 14.72 4.46 3.78
CA THR A 151 16.19 4.51 3.62
C THR A 151 16.64 5.63 2.67
N LYS A 152 15.68 6.31 2.03
CA LYS A 152 15.80 7.52 1.21
C LYS A 152 14.58 8.39 1.50
N ASP A 153 14.67 9.70 1.32
CA ASP A 153 13.51 10.59 1.52
C ASP A 153 12.34 10.19 0.59
N PRO A 154 11.16 9.82 1.12
CA PRO A 154 10.03 9.38 0.31
C PRO A 154 9.56 10.42 -0.72
N ASN A 155 9.71 11.71 -0.44
CA ASN A 155 9.38 12.80 -1.36
C ASN A 155 10.27 12.78 -2.63
N THR A 156 11.48 12.23 -2.54
CA THR A 156 12.41 12.12 -3.68
C THR A 156 12.22 10.88 -4.55
N LEU A 157 11.28 9.99 -4.20
CA LEU A 157 11.15 8.69 -4.86
C LEU A 157 10.32 8.77 -6.16
N SER A 158 10.82 8.11 -7.20
CA SER A 158 10.03 7.71 -8.37
C SER A 158 9.01 6.65 -7.98
N TYR A 159 7.78 6.79 -8.46
CA TYR A 159 6.74 5.78 -8.28
C TYR A 159 6.80 4.68 -9.35
N ASP A 160 7.51 4.92 -10.46
CA ASP A 160 7.86 3.88 -11.43
C ASP A 160 9.24 3.28 -11.06
N PRO A 161 9.38 1.95 -10.84
CA PRO A 161 8.33 0.93 -10.76
C PRO A 161 7.75 0.76 -9.33
N LEU A 162 8.26 1.52 -8.34
CA LEU A 162 8.04 1.30 -6.90
C LEU A 162 6.57 1.07 -6.51
N LEU A 163 5.64 1.92 -6.93
CA LEU A 163 4.22 1.82 -6.56
C LEU A 163 3.54 0.61 -7.22
N ILE A 164 3.91 0.31 -8.48
CA ILE A 164 3.44 -0.88 -9.20
C ILE A 164 3.88 -2.12 -8.43
N THR A 165 5.17 -2.22 -8.09
CA THR A 165 5.74 -3.36 -7.34
C THR A 165 5.16 -3.47 -5.93
N CYS A 166 4.88 -2.37 -5.22
CA CYS A 166 4.16 -2.42 -3.93
C CYS A 166 2.74 -3.00 -4.09
N THR A 167 2.06 -2.68 -5.19
CA THR A 167 0.71 -3.18 -5.50
C THR A 167 0.73 -4.66 -5.90
N GLU A 168 1.76 -5.11 -6.64
CA GLU A 168 2.02 -6.54 -6.87
C GLU A 168 2.21 -7.30 -5.53
N GLY A 169 2.92 -6.67 -4.59
CA GLY A 169 3.19 -7.19 -3.26
C GLY A 169 1.95 -7.39 -2.36
N PHE A 170 0.76 -6.91 -2.73
CA PHE A 170 -0.47 -7.22 -1.99
C PHE A 170 -0.80 -8.71 -1.96
N LEU A 171 -0.34 -9.46 -2.98
CA LEU A 171 -0.50 -10.91 -3.07
C LEU A 171 0.50 -11.69 -2.19
N GLU A 172 1.45 -11.03 -1.53
CA GLU A 172 2.36 -11.70 -0.59
C GLU A 172 1.62 -12.22 0.66
N THR A 173 2.13 -13.31 1.23
CA THR A 173 1.58 -13.93 2.46
C THR A 173 2.63 -14.19 3.54
N GLU A 174 3.91 -13.98 3.24
CA GLU A 174 5.03 -14.22 4.17
C GLU A 174 5.49 -12.91 4.82
N HIS A 175 5.73 -12.91 6.13
CA HIS A 175 6.47 -11.83 6.78
C HIS A 175 7.94 -11.87 6.32
N PRO A 176 8.60 -10.73 6.01
CA PRO A 176 8.18 -9.33 6.26
C PRO A 176 7.34 -8.69 5.15
N PHE A 177 7.24 -9.33 3.98
CA PHE A 177 6.77 -8.71 2.74
C PHE A 177 5.34 -8.16 2.80
N VAL A 178 4.41 -8.87 3.47
CA VAL A 178 3.01 -8.42 3.65
C VAL A 178 2.92 -7.03 4.29
N PHE A 179 3.70 -6.81 5.36
CA PHE A 179 3.71 -5.52 6.05
C PHE A 179 4.33 -4.43 5.17
N LEU A 180 5.49 -4.73 4.57
CA LEU A 180 6.25 -3.76 3.77
C LEU A 180 5.43 -3.29 2.55
N ALA A 181 4.88 -4.19 1.74
CA ALA A 181 4.14 -3.82 0.54
C ALA A 181 2.94 -2.91 0.85
N ARG A 182 2.18 -3.26 1.90
CA ARG A 182 0.99 -2.52 2.32
C ARG A 182 1.35 -1.19 2.98
N ALA A 183 2.34 -1.15 3.86
CA ALA A 183 2.78 0.09 4.52
C ALA A 183 3.40 1.07 3.53
N THR A 184 4.31 0.62 2.66
CA THR A 184 4.95 1.46 1.63
C THR A 184 3.91 2.07 0.70
N PHE A 185 2.94 1.30 0.21
CA PHE A 185 1.82 1.83 -0.59
C PHE A 185 1.02 2.91 0.16
N ARG A 186 0.62 2.63 1.42
CA ARG A 186 -0.17 3.56 2.27
C ARG A 186 0.57 4.85 2.62
N GLU A 187 1.90 4.84 2.71
CA GLU A 187 2.71 6.02 3.01
C GLU A 187 3.04 6.82 1.73
N LEU A 188 3.26 6.16 0.58
CA LEU A 188 3.40 6.84 -0.71
C LEU A 188 2.13 7.62 -1.06
N LEU A 189 0.95 7.01 -1.03
CA LEU A 189 -0.31 7.70 -1.40
C LEU A 189 -0.76 8.82 -0.42
N LYS A 190 0.07 9.16 0.58
CA LYS A 190 -0.13 10.29 1.52
C LYS A 190 0.86 11.44 1.32
N LEU A 191 1.82 11.31 0.40
CA LEU A 191 2.72 12.42 0.05
C LEU A 191 1.94 13.47 -0.76
N GLU A 192 2.32 14.73 -0.62
CA GLU A 192 1.64 15.85 -1.31
C GLU A 192 1.75 15.73 -2.84
N ASP A 193 2.87 15.21 -3.34
CA ASP A 193 3.14 15.00 -4.78
C ASP A 193 2.75 13.59 -5.29
N ALA A 194 2.00 12.83 -4.49
CA ALA A 194 1.60 11.48 -4.85
C ALA A 194 0.69 11.43 -6.09
N ARG A 195 -0.10 12.49 -6.33
CA ARG A 195 -1.05 12.54 -7.46
C ARG A 195 -0.31 12.65 -8.79
N GLU A 196 0.60 13.61 -8.91
CA GLU A 196 1.44 13.86 -10.08
C GLU A 196 2.30 12.64 -10.42
N LYS A 197 2.82 11.94 -9.40
CA LYS A 197 3.62 10.72 -9.58
C LYS A 197 2.78 9.48 -9.93
N THR A 198 1.53 9.40 -9.48
CA THR A 198 0.66 8.23 -9.72
C THR A 198 0.01 8.29 -11.11
N LEU A 199 -0.44 9.46 -11.56
CA LEU A 199 -1.20 9.57 -12.82
C LEU A 199 -0.50 8.97 -14.07
N PRO A 200 0.81 9.20 -14.33
CA PRO A 200 1.51 8.63 -15.49
C PRO A 200 1.57 7.09 -15.50
N ILE A 201 1.44 6.46 -14.33
CA ILE A 201 1.51 5.00 -14.16
C ILE A 201 0.18 4.39 -13.71
N LEU A 202 -0.90 5.16 -13.56
CA LEU A 202 -2.17 4.71 -12.99
C LEU A 202 -2.68 3.44 -13.65
N GLY A 203 -2.72 3.42 -14.99
CA GLY A 203 -3.11 2.23 -15.76
C GLY A 203 -2.23 1.00 -15.54
N GLN A 204 -0.97 1.17 -15.15
CA GLN A 204 -0.07 0.08 -14.77
C GLN A 204 -0.36 -0.41 -13.34
N VAL A 205 -0.63 0.49 -12.38
CA VAL A 205 -1.01 0.17 -10.99
C VAL A 205 -2.36 -0.55 -10.91
N ILE A 206 -3.31 -0.22 -11.79
CA ILE A 206 -4.62 -0.87 -11.87
C ILE A 206 -4.52 -2.38 -12.21
N VAL A 207 -3.48 -2.84 -12.90
CA VAL A 207 -3.32 -4.25 -13.28
C VAL A 207 -3.11 -5.17 -12.06
N PRO A 208 -2.08 -4.98 -11.19
CA PRO A 208 -1.94 -5.77 -9.98
C PRO A 208 -3.03 -5.48 -8.94
N LEU A 209 -3.59 -4.26 -8.88
CA LEU A 209 -4.74 -3.95 -8.01
C LEU A 209 -5.94 -4.84 -8.33
N ARG A 210 -6.27 -4.99 -9.62
CA ARG A 210 -7.31 -5.95 -10.06
C ARG A 210 -6.92 -7.38 -9.70
N GLY A 211 -5.64 -7.73 -9.74
CA GLY A 211 -5.12 -9.02 -9.26
C GLY A 211 -5.46 -9.29 -7.78
N ALA A 212 -5.25 -8.31 -6.90
CA ALA A 212 -5.63 -8.39 -5.49
C ALA A 212 -7.15 -8.52 -5.30
N LEU A 213 -7.96 -7.73 -6.02
CA LEU A 213 -9.43 -7.85 -6.02
C LEU A 213 -9.95 -9.19 -6.59
N MET A 214 -9.15 -9.88 -7.40
CA MET A 214 -9.44 -11.22 -7.93
C MET A 214 -9.05 -12.36 -6.98
N ALA A 215 -8.36 -12.07 -5.86
CA ALA A 215 -7.94 -13.08 -4.89
C ALA A 215 -9.11 -13.91 -4.33
N LYS A 216 -8.77 -15.09 -3.80
CA LYS A 216 -9.72 -15.94 -3.05
C LYS A 216 -9.75 -15.57 -1.57
N ASP A 217 -8.58 -15.27 -1.03
CA ASP A 217 -8.34 -14.81 0.34
C ASP A 217 -9.03 -13.46 0.62
N ASP A 218 -9.61 -13.34 1.81
CA ASP A 218 -10.40 -12.17 2.22
C ASP A 218 -9.52 -11.00 2.67
N ASP A 219 -8.36 -11.24 3.30
CA ASP A 219 -7.41 -10.18 3.72
C ASP A 219 -6.74 -9.50 2.51
N THR A 220 -6.29 -10.30 1.54
CA THR A 220 -5.79 -9.81 0.23
C THR A 220 -6.86 -9.01 -0.52
N PHE A 221 -8.12 -9.45 -0.46
CA PHE A 221 -9.24 -8.75 -1.10
C PHE A 221 -9.56 -7.42 -0.39
N LEU A 222 -9.56 -7.38 0.95
CA LEU A 222 -9.75 -6.18 1.74
C LEU A 222 -8.65 -5.13 1.49
N MET A 223 -7.39 -5.56 1.40
CA MET A 223 -6.29 -4.68 0.99
C MET A 223 -6.52 -4.13 -0.44
N GLY A 224 -7.06 -4.94 -1.35
CA GLY A 224 -7.46 -4.49 -2.69
C GLY A 224 -8.58 -3.45 -2.69
N LEU A 225 -9.59 -3.59 -1.82
CA LEU A 225 -10.66 -2.60 -1.63
C LEU A 225 -10.10 -1.28 -1.07
N GLU A 226 -9.33 -1.35 0.00
CA GLU A 226 -8.71 -0.19 0.64
C GLU A 226 -7.78 0.57 -0.31
N ALA A 227 -6.93 -0.16 -1.06
CA ALA A 227 -6.08 0.45 -2.08
C ALA A 227 -6.88 1.07 -3.23
N THR A 228 -8.05 0.52 -3.57
CA THR A 228 -8.97 1.14 -4.53
C THR A 228 -9.54 2.45 -3.99
N ARG A 229 -9.91 2.52 -2.71
CA ARG A 229 -10.38 3.75 -2.06
C ARG A 229 -9.27 4.81 -2.03
N LEU A 230 -8.08 4.48 -1.53
CA LEU A 230 -6.94 5.39 -1.46
C LEU A 230 -6.52 5.94 -2.84
N LEU A 231 -6.61 5.14 -3.91
CA LEU A 231 -6.38 5.64 -5.27
C LEU A 231 -7.53 6.53 -5.75
N SER A 232 -8.79 6.16 -5.48
CA SER A 232 -9.97 6.99 -5.78
C SER A 232 -9.93 8.36 -5.10
N ASP A 233 -9.41 8.43 -3.87
CA ASP A 233 -9.24 9.67 -3.11
C ASP A 233 -8.10 10.54 -3.64
N LEU A 234 -7.09 9.93 -4.28
CA LEU A 234 -5.92 10.63 -4.81
C LEU A 234 -6.09 11.11 -6.26
N VAL A 235 -6.68 10.29 -7.14
CA VAL A 235 -6.78 10.58 -8.59
C VAL A 235 -8.19 10.99 -9.03
N GLU A 236 -9.20 10.79 -8.20
CA GLU A 236 -10.60 11.16 -8.44
C GLU A 236 -11.14 10.59 -9.77
N GLY A 237 -11.78 11.42 -10.60
CA GLY A 237 -12.39 11.05 -11.88
C GLY A 237 -11.43 10.43 -12.91
N GLU A 238 -10.11 10.61 -12.77
CA GLU A 238 -9.12 9.95 -13.62
C GLU A 238 -9.20 8.41 -13.51
N MET A 239 -9.77 7.88 -12.41
CA MET A 239 -9.99 6.44 -12.27
C MET A 239 -11.22 5.91 -13.04
N ASN A 240 -12.10 6.78 -13.55
CA ASN A 240 -13.35 6.41 -14.23
C ASN A 240 -13.14 5.42 -15.39
N ILE A 241 -12.08 5.62 -16.17
CA ILE A 241 -11.65 4.77 -17.30
C ILE A 241 -11.43 3.30 -16.86
N TYR A 242 -11.07 3.08 -15.60
CA TYR A 242 -10.71 1.77 -15.05
C TYR A 242 -11.84 1.09 -14.27
N LEU A 243 -12.84 1.85 -13.81
CA LEU A 243 -13.98 1.34 -13.02
C LEU A 243 -14.71 0.14 -13.67
N PRO A 244 -14.94 0.07 -15.00
CA PRO A 244 -15.58 -1.11 -15.61
C PRO A 244 -14.84 -2.43 -15.34
N LYS A 245 -13.53 -2.38 -15.07
CA LYS A 245 -12.68 -3.53 -14.72
C LYS A 245 -12.62 -3.77 -13.20
N LEU A 246 -12.74 -2.74 -12.37
CA LEU A 246 -12.66 -2.83 -10.91
C LEU A 246 -14.01 -3.22 -10.29
N THR A 247 -15.09 -2.49 -10.61
CA THR A 247 -16.44 -2.68 -10.06
C THR A 247 -16.93 -4.13 -10.17
N GLN A 248 -16.60 -4.81 -11.28
CA GLN A 248 -16.95 -6.22 -11.50
C GLN A 248 -16.29 -7.18 -10.49
N GLN A 249 -15.09 -6.86 -9.98
CA GLN A 249 -14.38 -7.69 -8.99
C GLN A 249 -14.78 -7.33 -7.56
N ILE A 250 -15.04 -6.04 -7.31
CA ILE A 250 -15.57 -5.51 -6.05
C ILE A 250 -16.95 -6.14 -5.74
N HIS A 251 -17.87 -6.06 -6.70
CA HIS A 251 -19.23 -6.59 -6.57
C HIS A 251 -19.30 -8.10 -6.27
N ARG A 252 -18.31 -8.88 -6.72
CA ARG A 252 -18.25 -10.35 -6.57
C ARG A 252 -18.39 -10.83 -5.11
N LYS A 253 -17.98 -10.01 -4.13
CA LYS A 253 -18.06 -10.31 -2.69
C LYS A 253 -19.19 -9.58 -1.96
N LEU A 254 -20.07 -8.83 -2.64
CA LEU A 254 -21.15 -8.04 -2.01
C LEU A 254 -22.09 -8.91 -1.14
N LEU A 255 -22.37 -10.14 -1.54
CA LEU A 255 -23.22 -11.08 -0.80
C LEU A 255 -22.50 -11.74 0.40
N THR A 256 -21.20 -11.55 0.54
CA THR A 256 -20.38 -12.08 1.64
C THR A 256 -20.53 -11.17 2.86
N LYS A 257 -21.35 -11.58 3.84
CA LYS A 257 -21.80 -10.73 4.97
C LYS A 257 -20.67 -9.94 5.66
N GLN A 258 -19.51 -10.56 5.90
CA GLN A 258 -18.38 -9.91 6.59
C GLN A 258 -17.58 -8.93 5.72
N LEU A 259 -17.77 -8.95 4.40
CA LEU A 259 -17.14 -8.03 3.44
C LEU A 259 -18.12 -7.00 2.86
N ARG A 260 -19.43 -7.18 3.11
CA ARG A 260 -20.48 -6.37 2.49
C ARG A 260 -20.29 -4.87 2.73
N VAL A 261 -20.04 -4.47 3.98
CA VAL A 261 -19.85 -3.06 4.38
C VAL A 261 -18.67 -2.46 3.61
N GLU A 262 -17.51 -3.12 3.65
CA GLU A 262 -16.29 -2.72 2.92
C GLU A 262 -16.51 -2.62 1.39
N VAL A 263 -17.34 -3.47 0.81
CA VAL A 263 -17.73 -3.42 -0.61
C VAL A 263 -18.66 -2.23 -0.90
N GLU A 264 -19.66 -1.99 -0.06
CA GLU A 264 -20.62 -0.88 -0.19
C GLU A 264 -19.92 0.47 0.01
N ASP A 265 -19.09 0.62 1.04
CA ASP A 265 -18.25 1.80 1.29
C ASP A 265 -17.28 2.09 0.14
N THR A 266 -16.68 1.04 -0.45
CA THR A 266 -15.81 1.22 -1.62
C THR A 266 -16.58 1.74 -2.82
N LEU A 267 -17.79 1.21 -3.10
CA LEU A 267 -18.62 1.73 -4.19
C LEU A 267 -19.08 3.17 -3.94
N ALA A 268 -19.36 3.53 -2.69
CA ALA A 268 -19.71 4.89 -2.30
C ALA A 268 -18.54 5.89 -2.50
N VAL A 269 -17.30 5.52 -2.16
CA VAL A 269 -16.10 6.35 -2.42
C VAL A 269 -15.86 6.52 -3.93
N LEU A 270 -16.02 5.45 -4.72
CA LEU A 270 -15.91 5.51 -6.18
C LEU A 270 -16.96 6.45 -6.80
N GLU A 271 -18.21 6.39 -6.33
CA GLU A 271 -19.27 7.31 -6.76
C GLU A 271 -19.02 8.74 -6.26
N SER A 272 -18.49 8.89 -5.04
CA SER A 272 -18.18 10.19 -4.45
C SER A 272 -17.24 10.98 -5.35
N ASN A 273 -16.09 10.38 -5.68
CA ASN A 273 -14.96 11.10 -6.27
C ASN A 273 -15.01 11.07 -7.82
N GLY A 274 -15.52 9.98 -8.41
CA GLY A 274 -15.71 9.86 -9.86
C GLY A 274 -17.06 10.43 -10.38
N GLY A 275 -17.94 10.85 -9.47
CA GLY A 275 -19.15 11.62 -9.77
C GLY A 275 -20.19 10.90 -10.65
N ARG A 276 -20.87 11.68 -11.52
CA ARG A 276 -21.98 11.18 -12.36
C ARG A 276 -21.54 10.11 -13.37
N GLU A 277 -20.30 10.16 -13.85
CA GLU A 277 -19.75 9.14 -14.75
C GLU A 277 -19.49 7.83 -14.00
N ALA A 278 -18.84 7.89 -12.83
CA ALA A 278 -18.69 6.71 -11.97
C ALA A 278 -20.04 6.09 -11.60
N LEU A 279 -21.05 6.90 -11.23
CA LEU A 279 -22.40 6.41 -10.94
C LEU A 279 -23.03 5.67 -12.13
N ALA A 280 -22.86 6.18 -13.36
CA ALA A 280 -23.34 5.53 -14.57
C ALA A 280 -22.62 4.19 -14.83
N ILE A 281 -21.30 4.14 -14.66
CA ILE A 281 -20.49 2.93 -14.81
C ILE A 281 -20.85 1.90 -13.73
N ILE A 282 -21.01 2.32 -12.48
CA ILE A 282 -21.39 1.46 -11.35
C ILE A 282 -22.77 0.85 -11.61
N ARG A 283 -23.78 1.66 -11.94
CA ARG A 283 -25.14 1.15 -12.27
C ARG A 283 -25.17 0.25 -13.51
N SER A 284 -24.30 0.49 -14.50
CA SER A 284 -24.14 -0.40 -15.66
C SER A 284 -23.62 -1.80 -15.31
N LYS A 285 -22.92 -1.96 -14.18
CA LYS A 285 -22.41 -3.26 -13.67
C LYS A 285 -23.17 -3.81 -12.47
N ILE A 286 -23.86 -2.95 -11.72
CA ILE A 286 -24.61 -3.27 -10.51
C ILE A 286 -25.98 -2.55 -10.61
N PRO A 287 -26.98 -3.12 -11.31
CA PRO A 287 -28.29 -2.47 -11.47
C PRO A 287 -29.03 -2.24 -10.14
N THR A 288 -28.65 -2.98 -9.10
CA THR A 288 -29.18 -2.85 -7.73
C THR A 288 -28.45 -1.78 -6.88
N TYR A 289 -27.47 -1.06 -7.43
CA TYR A 289 -26.72 -0.04 -6.69
C TYR A 289 -27.54 1.24 -6.49
N VAL A 290 -27.87 1.50 -5.22
CA VAL A 290 -28.50 2.72 -4.74
C VAL A 290 -27.39 3.73 -4.40
N SER A 291 -27.53 4.97 -4.87
CA SER A 291 -26.61 6.05 -4.51
C SER A 291 -26.94 6.55 -3.11
N ILE A 292 -25.92 7.01 -2.38
CA ILE A 292 -26.03 7.49 -0.99
C ILE A 292 -26.12 9.04 -0.95
N ARG A 293 -26.41 9.68 -2.09
CA ARG A 293 -26.63 11.13 -2.25
C ARG A 293 -28.10 11.46 -2.50
#